data_AF-A0A8H7WYB7-F1
#
_entry.id   AF-A0A8H7WYB7-F1
#
_cell.length_a   1.000
_cell.length_b   1.000
_cell.length_c   1.000
_cell.angle_alpha   90.00
_cell.angle_beta   90.00
_cell.angle_gamma   90.00
#
_symmetry.space_group_name_H-M   'P 1'
#
loop_
_entity.id
_entity.type
_entity.pdbx_description
1 polymer ?
#
loop_
_entity_poly.entity_id
_entity_poly.type
_entity_poly.pdbx_seq_one_letter_code
_entity_poly.pdbx_strand_id
1 'polypeptide(L)'
;MGATEVREGFKSFIETNDTALDRHGGATQTWSNEDLDPTPPEKRTWRWWNYVTFYMGLSFGNWTLGCTMVGIGLNWWQSILVIFASQLISSIAMFFNSRYASVIHIGYPVVARGVFDMWGSYYFVGARATLAIIWYGVHLYSGASFMSNILRCIFGHNFTNIPNHIPESVGITTNGILAFFLF
;
A
#
# COMPACT_ATOMS: atom_id res chain seq x y z
N MET A 1 -31.91 16.63 -32.89
CA MET A 1 -31.08 15.99 -31.85
C MET A 1 -30.84 17.03 -30.77
N GLY A 2 -31.64 16.96 -29.71
CA GLY A 2 -31.79 18.03 -28.73
C GLY A 2 -30.70 17.97 -27.66
N ALA A 3 -30.27 19.13 -27.16
CA ALA A 3 -29.25 19.26 -26.11
C ALA A 3 -29.55 18.49 -24.80
N THR A 4 -30.79 18.02 -24.62
CA THR A 4 -31.22 17.17 -23.50
C THR A 4 -30.63 15.76 -23.57
N GLU A 5 -30.46 15.21 -24.77
CA GLU A 5 -29.96 13.84 -25.00
C GLU A 5 -28.47 13.71 -24.65
N VAL A 6 -27.68 14.76 -24.91
CA VAL A 6 -26.27 14.86 -24.51
C VAL A 6 -26.13 14.99 -22.99
N ARG A 7 -27.03 15.77 -22.36
CA ARG A 7 -27.03 15.94 -20.90
C ARG A 7 -27.38 14.64 -20.19
N GLU A 8 -28.35 13.88 -20.70
CA GLU A 8 -28.72 12.57 -20.17
C GLU A 8 -27.63 11.52 -20.41
N GLY A 9 -27.02 11.49 -21.60
CA GLY A 9 -25.88 10.60 -21.90
C GLY A 9 -24.64 10.87 -21.04
N PHE A 10 -24.33 12.15 -20.78
CA PHE A 10 -23.26 12.55 -19.87
C PHE A 10 -23.58 12.19 -18.42
N LYS A 11 -24.85 12.31 -18.01
CA LYS A 11 -25.31 11.91 -16.68
C LYS A 11 -25.18 10.39 -16.50
N SER A 12 -25.56 9.59 -17.49
CA SER A 12 -25.36 8.12 -17.46
C SER A 12 -23.91 7.68 -17.55
N PHE A 13 -23.00 8.52 -18.07
CA PHE A 13 -21.57 8.23 -18.11
C PHE A 13 -20.89 8.48 -16.76
N ILE A 14 -21.43 9.40 -15.96
CA ILE A 14 -20.92 9.73 -14.62
C ILE A 14 -21.60 8.89 -13.54
N GLU A 15 -22.85 8.50 -13.74
CA GLU A 15 -23.57 7.61 -12.84
C GLU A 15 -23.02 6.18 -12.98
N THR A 16 -22.32 5.71 -11.94
CA THR A 16 -21.92 4.31 -11.80
C THR A 16 -23.18 3.42 -11.81
N ASN A 17 -23.12 2.30 -12.54
CA ASN A 17 -24.24 1.33 -12.63
C ASN A 17 -24.83 1.02 -11.25
N ASP A 18 -26.18 0.93 -11.19
CA ASP A 18 -26.92 0.62 -9.97
C ASP A 18 -26.34 -0.59 -9.24
N THR A 19 -25.98 -0.39 -7.98
CA THR A 19 -25.33 -1.42 -7.15
C THR A 19 -26.38 -2.22 -6.37
N ALA A 20 -25.97 -3.31 -5.71
CA ALA A 20 -26.86 -4.09 -4.85
C ALA A 20 -27.54 -3.25 -3.74
N LEU A 21 -26.98 -2.07 -3.43
CA LEU A 21 -27.50 -1.09 -2.48
C LEU A 21 -28.74 -0.35 -2.99
N ASP A 22 -28.87 -0.10 -4.30
CA ASP A 22 -30.05 0.56 -4.90
C ASP A 22 -31.29 -0.33 -4.89
N ARG A 23 -31.10 -1.66 -4.76
CA ARG A 23 -32.18 -2.64 -4.62
C ARG A 23 -32.86 -2.60 -3.24
N HIS A 24 -32.21 -2.04 -2.23
CA HIS A 24 -32.76 -1.85 -0.89
C HIS A 24 -33.23 -0.41 -0.72
N GLY A 25 -34.39 -0.11 -1.29
CA GLY A 25 -34.99 1.23 -1.27
C GLY A 25 -35.05 1.83 0.14
N GLY A 26 -34.45 3.01 0.31
CA GLY A 26 -34.54 3.81 1.52
C GLY A 26 -33.46 4.86 1.62
N ALA A 27 -33.87 6.13 1.70
CA ALA A 27 -32.99 7.28 1.84
C ALA A 27 -31.96 7.12 2.98
N THR A 28 -30.73 7.57 2.73
CA THR A 28 -29.64 7.80 3.71
C THR A 28 -28.75 6.60 4.07
N GLN A 29 -28.10 5.97 3.08
CA GLN A 29 -26.99 5.04 3.34
C GLN A 29 -25.67 5.80 3.54
N THR A 30 -25.52 6.56 4.63
CA THR A 30 -24.25 7.26 4.94
C THR A 30 -23.11 6.29 5.28
N TRP A 31 -23.42 5.02 5.58
CA TRP A 31 -22.53 4.10 6.29
C TRP A 31 -22.12 2.84 5.52
N SER A 32 -22.76 2.54 4.38
CA SER A 32 -22.47 1.38 3.52
C SER A 32 -22.06 1.84 2.11
N ASN A 33 -21.12 1.12 1.52
CA ASN A 33 -20.61 1.29 0.16
C ASN A 33 -20.34 -0.11 -0.43
N GLU A 34 -20.38 -0.27 -1.75
CA GLU A 34 -20.10 -1.57 -2.40
C GLU A 34 -18.73 -2.13 -1.98
N ASP A 35 -17.74 -1.26 -1.79
CA ASP A 35 -16.39 -1.64 -1.36
C ASP A 35 -16.31 -2.09 0.12
N LEU A 36 -17.29 -1.72 0.94
CA LEU A 36 -17.36 -2.09 2.36
C LEU A 36 -18.16 -3.38 2.56
N ASP A 37 -19.03 -3.72 1.63
CA ASP A 37 -19.88 -4.90 1.73
C ASP A 37 -19.07 -6.20 1.56
N PRO A 38 -19.54 -7.32 2.16
CA PRO A 38 -18.84 -8.60 2.03
C PRO A 38 -18.70 -9.02 0.56
N THR A 39 -17.50 -9.45 0.16
CA THR A 39 -17.26 -9.83 -1.23
C THR A 39 -18.15 -11.03 -1.62
N PRO A 40 -18.97 -10.92 -2.68
CA PRO A 40 -19.84 -11.99 -3.12
C PRO A 40 -19.03 -13.20 -3.60
N PRO A 41 -19.54 -14.44 -3.47
CA PRO A 41 -18.80 -15.65 -3.83
C PRO A 41 -18.21 -15.64 -5.25
N GLU A 42 -18.91 -15.03 -6.20
CA GLU A 42 -18.50 -14.91 -7.61
C GLU A 42 -17.23 -14.06 -7.79
N LYS A 43 -17.02 -13.05 -6.93
CA LYS A 43 -15.85 -12.17 -6.97
C LYS A 43 -14.65 -12.74 -6.17
N ARG A 44 -14.78 -13.92 -5.53
CA ARG A 44 -13.72 -14.55 -4.72
C ARG A 44 -12.73 -15.35 -5.59
N THR A 45 -11.89 -14.65 -6.33
CA THR A 45 -10.94 -15.26 -7.29
C THR A 45 -9.60 -15.70 -6.66
N TRP A 46 -9.33 -15.28 -5.42
CA TRP A 46 -8.06 -15.57 -4.75
C TRP A 46 -7.99 -17.00 -4.21
N ARG A 47 -7.01 -17.78 -4.71
CA ARG A 47 -6.64 -19.10 -4.18
C ARG A 47 -5.39 -19.00 -3.31
N TRP A 48 -5.06 -20.10 -2.62
CA TRP A 48 -3.88 -20.18 -1.76
C TRP A 48 -2.56 -19.83 -2.50
N TRP A 49 -2.44 -20.19 -3.78
CA TRP A 49 -1.26 -19.85 -4.59
C TRP A 49 -1.09 -18.34 -4.76
N ASN A 50 -2.18 -17.60 -4.99
CA ASN A 50 -2.15 -16.13 -5.13
C ASN A 50 -1.65 -15.47 -3.83
N TYR A 51 -2.01 -16.04 -2.68
CA TYR A 51 -1.52 -15.58 -1.39
C TYR A 51 0.00 -15.78 -1.28
N VAL A 52 0.52 -16.96 -1.62
CA VAL A 52 1.96 -17.24 -1.54
C VAL A 52 2.76 -16.37 -2.51
N THR A 53 2.32 -16.23 -3.76
CA THR A 53 3.02 -15.41 -4.76
C THR A 53 3.01 -13.92 -4.41
N PHE A 54 1.91 -13.42 -3.85
CA PHE A 54 1.81 -12.04 -3.36
C PHE A 54 2.86 -11.75 -2.27
N TYR A 55 2.96 -12.61 -1.25
CA TYR A 55 3.94 -12.43 -0.18
C TYR A 55 5.38 -12.62 -0.65
N MET A 56 5.62 -13.53 -1.60
CA MET A 56 6.93 -13.69 -2.22
C MET A 56 7.35 -12.40 -2.95
N GLY A 57 6.43 -11.74 -3.66
CA GLY A 57 6.66 -10.46 -4.32
C GLY A 57 6.96 -9.30 -3.35
N LEU A 58 6.31 -9.27 -2.18
CA LEU A 58 6.60 -8.25 -1.16
C LEU A 58 7.93 -8.48 -0.42
N SER A 59 8.45 -9.70 -0.43
CA SER A 59 9.62 -10.08 0.36
C SER A 59 10.93 -9.46 -0.15
N PHE A 60 10.99 -9.00 -1.41
CA PHE A 60 12.19 -8.39 -1.99
C PHE A 60 12.67 -7.15 -1.22
N GLY A 61 11.75 -6.39 -0.61
CA GLY A 61 12.11 -5.23 0.22
C GLY A 61 12.91 -5.59 1.49
N ASN A 62 12.83 -6.84 1.96
CA ASN A 62 13.48 -7.28 3.20
C ASN A 62 14.92 -7.77 2.99
N TRP A 63 15.42 -7.84 1.75
CA TRP A 63 16.74 -8.41 1.46
C TRP A 63 17.89 -7.60 2.08
N THR A 64 17.72 -6.29 2.21
CA THR A 64 18.70 -5.40 2.83
C THR A 64 18.82 -5.60 4.35
N LEU A 65 17.81 -6.17 5.01
CA LEU A 65 17.79 -6.36 6.46
C LEU A 65 18.96 -7.21 6.96
N GLY A 66 19.30 -8.27 6.22
CA GLY A 66 20.40 -9.16 6.58
C GLY A 66 21.76 -8.45 6.57
N CYS A 67 22.02 -7.65 5.54
CA CYS A 67 23.25 -6.85 5.44
C CYS A 67 23.35 -5.83 6.57
N THR A 68 22.23 -5.19 6.94
CA THR A 68 22.21 -4.23 8.05
C THR A 68 22.54 -4.89 9.39
N MET A 69 22.01 -6.09 9.67
CA MET A 69 22.29 -6.79 10.94
C MET A 69 23.77 -7.17 11.10
N VAL A 70 24.40 -7.63 10.03
CA VAL A 70 25.85 -7.92 10.03
C VAL A 70 26.65 -6.63 10.20
N GLY A 71 26.20 -5.52 9.58
CA GLY A 71 26.81 -4.19 9.76
C GLY A 71 26.76 -3.65 11.19
N ILE A 72 25.78 -4.07 12.00
CA ILE A 72 25.67 -3.71 13.42
C ILE A 72 26.63 -4.54 14.30
N GLY A 73 27.30 -5.55 13.75
CA GLY A 73 28.30 -6.37 14.43
C GLY A 73 27.81 -7.76 14.87
N LEU A 74 26.62 -8.20 14.44
CA LEU A 74 26.18 -9.58 14.66
C LEU A 74 26.90 -10.53 13.71
N ASN A 75 27.23 -11.73 14.20
CA ASN A 75 27.69 -12.80 13.31
C ASN A 75 26.59 -13.21 12.32
N TRP A 76 27.00 -13.77 11.19
CA TRP A 76 26.07 -14.16 10.11
C TRP A 76 25.01 -15.16 10.58
N TRP A 77 25.39 -16.14 11.41
CA TRP A 77 24.45 -17.12 11.95
C TRP A 77 23.47 -16.51 12.97
N GLN A 78 23.93 -15.57 13.80
CA GLN A 78 23.07 -14.86 14.75
C GLN A 78 22.03 -14.00 14.02
N SER A 79 22.46 -13.31 12.96
CA SER A 79 21.57 -12.49 12.13
C SER A 79 20.45 -13.32 11.51
N ILE A 80 20.77 -14.50 10.96
CA ILE A 80 19.77 -15.41 10.38
C ILE A 80 18.75 -15.86 11.43
N LEU A 81 19.20 -16.28 12.61
CA LEU A 81 18.31 -16.76 13.67
C LEU A 81 17.38 -15.65 14.19
N VAL A 82 17.90 -14.43 14.37
CA VAL A 82 17.11 -13.28 14.84
C VAL A 82 16.07 -12.88 13.79
N ILE A 83 16.46 -12.81 12.52
CA ILE A 83 15.53 -12.50 11.43
C ILE A 83 14.44 -13.57 11.33
N PHE A 84 14.82 -14.85 11.38
CA PHE A 84 13.87 -15.95 11.32
C PHE A 84 12.88 -15.92 12.49
N ALA A 85 13.37 -15.73 13.72
CA ALA A 85 12.52 -15.63 14.91
C ALA A 85 11.55 -14.43 14.81
N SER A 86 12.04 -13.27 14.39
CA SER A 86 11.23 -12.06 14.19
C SER A 86 10.13 -12.27 13.15
N GLN A 87 10.47 -12.86 12.00
CA GLN A 87 9.52 -13.14 10.93
C GLN A 87 8.50 -14.21 11.33
N LEU A 88 8.90 -15.21 12.12
CA LEU A 88 7.99 -16.23 12.64
C LEU A 88 6.95 -15.63 13.59
N ILE A 89 7.38 -14.80 14.54
CA ILE A 89 6.48 -14.11 15.48
C ILE A 89 5.50 -13.21 14.70
N SER A 90 6.02 -12.45 13.73
CA SER A 90 5.21 -11.58 12.87
C SER A 90 4.19 -12.38 12.06
N SER A 91 4.60 -13.51 11.49
CA SER A 91 3.73 -14.40 10.71
C SER A 91 2.57 -14.96 11.53
N ILE A 92 2.81 -15.30 12.81
CA ILE A 92 1.76 -15.76 13.73
C ILE A 92 0.73 -14.64 13.96
N ALA A 93 1.18 -13.42 14.24
CA ALA A 93 0.28 -12.28 14.41
C ALA A 93 -0.54 -11.99 13.14
N MET A 94 0.09 -12.11 11.97
CA MET A 94 -0.57 -11.94 10.67
C MET A 94 -1.60 -13.03 10.41
N PHE A 95 -1.33 -14.27 10.79
CA PHE A 95 -2.28 -15.38 10.64
C PHE A 95 -3.60 -15.11 11.39
N PHE A 96 -3.51 -14.64 12.64
CA PHE A 96 -4.70 -14.28 13.43
C PHE A 96 -5.49 -13.14 12.79
N ASN A 97 -4.80 -12.10 12.30
CA ASN A 97 -5.45 -10.99 11.61
C ASN A 97 -6.10 -11.42 10.28
N SER A 98 -5.43 -12.29 9.52
CA SER A 98 -5.91 -12.76 8.22
C SER A 98 -7.11 -13.70 8.32
N ARG A 99 -7.33 -14.35 9.48
CA ARG A 99 -8.44 -15.30 9.66
C ARG A 99 -9.80 -14.63 9.50
N TYR A 100 -9.97 -13.43 10.08
CA TYR A 100 -11.24 -12.68 9.98
C TYR A 100 -11.55 -12.28 8.54
N ALA A 101 -10.55 -11.76 7.82
CA ALA A 101 -10.68 -11.39 6.41
C ALA A 101 -10.98 -12.60 5.51
N SER A 102 -10.41 -13.77 5.82
CA SER A 102 -10.57 -14.99 5.02
C SER A 102 -11.95 -15.66 5.20
N VAL A 103 -12.53 -15.64 6.41
CA VAL A 103 -13.82 -16.30 6.67
C VAL A 103 -15.00 -15.39 6.30
N ILE A 104 -14.92 -14.11 6.68
CA ILE A 104 -16.06 -13.19 6.57
C ILE A 104 -15.99 -12.36 5.27
N HIS A 105 -14.84 -12.33 4.59
CA HIS A 105 -14.63 -11.61 3.31
C HIS A 105 -14.99 -10.12 3.39
N ILE A 106 -14.62 -9.50 4.50
CA ILE A 106 -14.87 -8.09 4.82
C ILE A 106 -13.53 -7.36 5.03
N GLY A 107 -13.46 -6.09 4.63
CA GLY A 107 -12.28 -5.24 4.79
C GLY A 107 -12.02 -4.78 6.24
N TYR A 108 -10.77 -4.40 6.52
CA TYR A 108 -10.35 -3.89 7.84
C TYR A 108 -11.24 -2.77 8.41
N PRO A 109 -11.71 -1.76 7.64
CA PRO A 109 -12.54 -0.69 8.20
C PRO A 109 -13.84 -1.19 8.83
N VAL A 110 -14.46 -2.23 8.28
CA VAL A 110 -15.71 -2.79 8.82
C VAL A 110 -15.43 -3.67 10.04
N VAL A 111 -14.32 -4.41 10.05
CA VAL A 111 -13.86 -5.13 11.26
C VAL A 111 -13.60 -4.14 12.40
N ALA A 112 -12.98 -2.99 12.12
CA ALA A 112 -12.71 -1.96 13.11
C ALA A 112 -14.00 -1.35 13.69
N ARG A 113 -15.05 -1.16 12.88
CA ARG A 113 -16.38 -0.71 13.35
C ARG A 113 -17.03 -1.70 14.33
N GLY A 114 -16.82 -3.00 14.13
CA GLY A 114 -17.34 -4.03 15.05
C GLY A 114 -16.70 -4.01 16.44
N VAL A 115 -15.48 -3.47 16.57
CA VAL A 115 -14.71 -3.44 17.83
C VAL A 115 -14.80 -2.08 18.52
N PHE A 116 -14.68 -0.99 17.78
CA PHE A 116 -14.50 0.36 18.30
C PHE A 116 -15.70 1.28 18.10
N ASP A 117 -16.84 0.71 17.73
CA ASP A 117 -18.04 1.45 17.33
C ASP A 117 -17.83 2.31 16.06
N MET A 118 -18.92 2.89 15.55
CA MET A 118 -18.93 3.60 14.27
C MET A 118 -18.05 4.86 14.28
N TRP A 119 -18.04 5.60 15.39
CA TRP A 119 -17.24 6.82 15.54
C TRP A 119 -15.78 6.53 15.91
N GLY A 120 -15.53 5.53 16.77
CA GLY A 120 -14.17 5.19 17.19
C GLY A 120 -13.34 4.55 16.07
N SER A 121 -13.98 3.87 15.11
CA SER A 121 -13.29 3.29 13.95
C SER A 121 -12.56 4.32 13.08
N TYR A 122 -13.02 5.58 13.01
CA TYR A 122 -12.38 6.60 12.17
C TYR A 122 -10.96 6.92 12.61
N TYR A 123 -10.69 6.92 13.92
CA TYR A 123 -9.35 7.16 14.45
C TYR A 123 -8.37 6.07 13.99
N PHE A 124 -8.75 4.79 14.11
CA PHE A 124 -7.89 3.67 13.71
C PHE A 124 -7.66 3.60 12.21
N VAL A 125 -8.69 3.87 11.41
CA VAL A 125 -8.57 3.95 9.95
C VAL A 125 -7.65 5.10 9.57
N GLY A 126 -7.79 6.27 10.19
CA GLY A 126 -6.92 7.43 9.98
C GLY A 126 -5.47 7.14 10.36
N ALA A 127 -5.22 6.54 11.52
CA ALA A 127 -3.87 6.16 11.95
C ALA A 127 -3.20 5.18 10.98
N ARG A 128 -3.96 4.20 10.47
CA ARG A 128 -3.48 3.26 9.44
C ARG A 128 -3.20 3.95 8.11
N ALA A 129 -4.02 4.91 7.71
CA ALA A 129 -3.79 5.70 6.50
C ALA A 129 -2.52 6.55 6.62
N THR A 130 -2.30 7.23 7.75
CA THR A 130 -1.06 7.98 8.00
C THR A 130 0.17 7.07 7.93
N LEU A 131 0.12 5.89 8.57
CA LEU A 131 1.21 4.92 8.49
C LEU A 131 1.45 4.44 7.05
N ALA A 132 0.39 4.23 6.26
CA ALA A 132 0.49 3.85 4.85
C ALA A 132 1.17 4.95 4.01
N ILE A 133 0.85 6.23 4.25
CA ILE A 133 1.48 7.36 3.57
C ILE A 133 2.97 7.42 3.89
N ILE A 134 3.36 7.24 5.15
CA ILE A 134 4.77 7.22 5.57
C ILE A 134 5.52 6.08 4.86
N TRP A 135 4.96 4.86 4.87
CA TRP A 135 5.57 3.72 4.21
C TRP A 135 5.65 3.87 2.70
N TYR A 136 4.64 4.48 2.08
CA TYR A 136 4.67 4.81 0.66
C TYR A 136 5.81 5.80 0.35
N GLY A 137 6.02 6.81 1.20
CA GLY A 137 7.18 7.71 1.09
C GLY A 137 8.52 6.98 1.15
N VAL A 138 8.68 5.99 2.04
CA VAL A 138 9.90 5.17 2.13
C VAL A 138 10.11 4.33 0.85
N HIS A 139 9.04 3.79 0.27
CA HIS A 139 9.12 3.04 -0.99
C HIS A 139 9.47 3.95 -2.17
N LEU A 140 8.89 5.15 -2.26
CA LEU A 140 9.24 6.15 -3.27
C LEU A 140 10.71 6.57 -3.16
N TYR A 141 11.22 6.81 -1.95
CA TYR A 141 12.62 7.16 -1.74
C TYR A 141 13.57 6.02 -2.16
N SER A 142 13.21 4.77 -1.83
CA SER A 142 13.98 3.59 -2.25
C SER A 142 13.98 3.44 -3.77
N GLY A 143 12.83 3.68 -4.40
CA GLY A 143 12.67 3.73 -5.86
C GLY A 143 13.51 4.81 -6.53
N ALA A 144 13.49 6.03 -5.99
CA ALA A 144 14.30 7.15 -6.43
C ALA A 144 15.81 6.84 -6.36
N SER A 145 16.23 6.10 -5.33
CA SER A 145 17.62 5.64 -5.19
C SER A 145 18.02 4.69 -6.32
N PHE A 146 17.12 3.77 -6.71
CA PHE A 146 17.34 2.92 -7.88
C PHE A 146 17.33 3.71 -9.19
N MET A 147 16.41 4.66 -9.36
CA MET A 147 16.35 5.54 -10.52
C MET A 147 17.63 6.36 -10.67
N SER A 148 18.18 6.89 -9.56
CA SER A 148 19.45 7.61 -9.53
C SER A 148 20.61 6.73 -10.03
N ASN A 149 20.66 5.46 -9.63
CA ASN A 149 21.66 4.51 -10.12
C ASN A 149 21.50 4.23 -11.62
N ILE A 150 20.27 4.09 -12.13
CA ILE A 150 19.99 3.90 -13.55
C ILE A 150 20.46 5.12 -14.36
N LEU A 151 20.10 6.33 -13.92
CA LEU A 151 20.49 7.58 -14.56
C LEU A 151 22.01 7.77 -14.56
N ARG A 152 22.69 7.38 -13.47
CA ARG A 152 24.16 7.34 -13.41
C ARG A 152 24.76 6.38 -14.43
N CYS A 153 24.15 5.22 -14.66
CA CYS A 153 24.62 4.26 -15.66
C CYS A 153 24.39 4.75 -17.10
N ILE A 154 23.30 5.48 -17.37
CA ILE A 154 22.95 5.97 -18.72
C ILE A 154 23.76 7.23 -19.07
N PHE A 155 23.79 8.22 -18.19
CA PHE A 155 24.37 9.54 -18.45
C PHE A 155 25.77 9.73 -17.87
N GLY A 156 26.28 8.77 -17.08
CA GLY A 156 27.63 8.77 -16.55
C GLY A 156 27.93 10.00 -15.69
N HIS A 157 29.08 10.63 -15.95
CA HIS A 157 29.54 11.82 -15.21
C HIS A 157 28.63 13.05 -15.39
N ASN A 158 27.81 13.12 -16.45
CA ASN A 158 26.90 14.25 -16.68
C ASN A 158 25.77 14.30 -15.64
N PHE A 159 25.38 13.15 -15.07
CA PHE A 159 24.36 13.09 -14.03
C PHE A 159 24.94 13.28 -12.63
N THR A 160 26.17 12.85 -12.36
CA THR A 160 26.81 13.03 -11.05
C THR A 160 27.36 14.44 -10.83
N ASN A 161 27.72 15.16 -11.90
CA ASN A 161 28.32 16.51 -11.82
C ASN A 161 27.30 17.67 -11.82
N ILE A 162 26.01 17.39 -11.75
CA ILE A 162 25.01 18.46 -11.67
C ILE A 162 25.22 19.24 -10.35
N PRO A 163 25.39 20.57 -10.41
CA PRO A 163 25.67 21.39 -9.23
C PRO A 163 24.49 21.37 -8.26
N ASN A 164 24.77 20.98 -7.01
CA ASN A 164 23.76 20.92 -5.96
C ASN A 164 23.45 22.34 -5.44
N HIS A 165 22.20 22.79 -5.59
CA HIS A 165 21.75 24.09 -5.09
C HIS A 165 20.98 23.98 -3.76
N ILE A 166 20.88 22.77 -3.21
CA ILE A 166 20.12 22.46 -2.00
C ILE A 166 21.07 22.43 -0.80
N PRO A 167 20.73 23.09 0.33
CA PRO A 167 21.51 23.02 1.55
C PRO A 167 21.69 21.57 2.02
N GLU A 168 22.90 21.21 2.47
CA GLU A 168 23.21 19.85 2.95
C GLU A 168 22.36 19.43 4.16
N SER A 169 21.75 20.37 4.88
CA SER A 169 20.82 20.10 5.98
C SER A 169 19.54 19.36 5.58
N VAL A 170 19.18 19.39 4.29
CA VAL A 170 17.97 18.72 3.76
C VAL A 170 18.24 17.23 3.47
N GLY A 171 19.51 16.79 3.46
CA GLY A 171 19.87 15.38 3.29
C GLY A 171 19.57 14.80 1.89
N ILE A 172 19.16 15.63 0.93
CA ILE A 172 18.90 15.24 -0.46
C ILE A 172 19.67 16.14 -1.43
N THR A 173 20.24 15.55 -2.47
CA THR A 173 20.93 16.29 -3.53
C THR A 173 19.95 16.66 -4.63
N THR A 174 20.29 17.69 -5.42
CA THR A 174 19.51 18.09 -6.61
C THR A 174 19.28 16.90 -7.57
N ASN A 175 20.26 15.99 -7.65
CA ASN A 175 20.21 14.78 -8.49
C ASN A 175 19.27 13.73 -7.90
N GLY A 176 19.25 13.62 -6.57
CA GLY A 176 18.31 12.78 -5.84
C GLY A 176 16.87 13.26 -6.01
N ILE A 177 16.62 14.57 -6.02
CA ILE A 177 15.29 15.12 -6.32
C ILE A 177 14.88 14.82 -7.76
N LEU A 178 15.78 15.02 -8.73
CA LEU A 178 15.49 14.71 -10.12
C LEU A 178 15.18 13.22 -10.33
N ALA A 179 15.94 12.33 -9.70
CA ALA A 179 15.65 10.90 -9.71
C ALA A 179 14.32 10.54 -9.01
N PHE A 180 13.96 11.28 -7.95
CA PHE A 180 12.68 11.10 -7.26
C PHE A 180 11.48 11.54 -8.10
N PHE A 181 11.60 12.63 -8.86
CA PHE A 181 10.52 13.07 -9.78
C PHE A 181 10.36 12.16 -11.00
N LEU A 182 11.44 11.48 -11.42
CA LEU A 182 11.41 10.57 -12.57
C LEU A 182 10.96 9.15 -12.22
N PHE A 183 10.99 8.77 -10.94
CA PHE A 183 10.50 7.48 -10.44
C PHE A 183 8.99 7.51 -10.23
#